data_AF-A0A951A7Z3-F1
#
_entry.id   AF-A0A951A7Z3-F1
#
_cell.length_a   1.000
_cell.length_b   1.000
_cell.length_c   1.000
_cell.angle_alpha   90.00
_cell.angle_beta   90.00
_cell.angle_gamma   90.00
#
_symmetry.space_group_name_H-M   'P 1'
#
loop_
_entity.id
_entity.type
_entity.pdbx_description
1 polymer ?
#
loop_
_entity_poly.entity_id
_entity_poly.type
_entity_poly.pdbx_seq_one_letter_code
_entity_poly.pdbx_strand_id
1 'polypeptide(L)'
;MYQSIEAEIPRLRRYARALARDIAAADDLVQDCLTRALGKLHLWQDGTDLRAWLFTILHNQYVNQVRRSVREGAAVGLSETEPLLTRAPHQGKRLELRDLERAIRKLPEEQRAVILLVGLEGMRYEEVAEVLDVPVGTVRSR
;
A
#
# COMPACT_ATOMS: atom_id res chain seq x y z
N MET A 1 7.92 17.61 -11.61
CA MET A 1 8.31 16.78 -10.46
C MET A 1 7.34 16.90 -9.28
N TYR A 2 7.31 18.01 -8.54
CA TYR A 2 6.41 18.14 -7.37
C TYR A 2 4.92 17.91 -7.69
N GLN A 3 4.41 18.46 -8.79
CA GLN A 3 3.04 18.22 -9.27
C GLN A 3 2.79 16.74 -9.61
N SER A 4 3.80 16.05 -10.14
CA SER A 4 3.73 14.62 -10.46
C SER A 4 3.63 13.77 -9.19
N ILE A 5 4.37 14.14 -8.13
CA ILE A 5 4.27 13.50 -6.82
C ILE A 5 2.91 13.78 -6.19
N GLU A 6 2.42 15.01 -6.26
CA GLU A 6 1.12 15.41 -5.73
C GLU A 6 -0.03 14.61 -6.35
N ALA A 7 0.04 14.37 -7.67
CA ALA A 7 -0.92 13.53 -8.39
C ALA A 7 -0.96 12.07 -7.88
N GLU A 8 0.13 11.57 -7.31
CA GLU A 8 0.22 10.21 -6.77
C GLU A 8 -0.26 10.11 -5.30
N ILE A 9 -0.42 11.22 -4.58
CA ILE A 9 -0.84 11.22 -3.17
C ILE A 9 -2.16 10.45 -2.94
N PRO A 10 -3.23 10.63 -3.74
CA PRO A 10 -4.46 9.87 -3.55
C PRO A 10 -4.27 8.36 -3.72
N ARG A 11 -3.36 7.94 -4.62
CA ARG A 11 -3.03 6.53 -4.86
C ARG A 11 -2.26 5.94 -3.69
N LEU A 12 -1.22 6.64 -3.23
CA LEU A 12 -0.45 6.26 -2.04
C LEU A 12 -1.34 6.12 -0.79
N ARG A 13 -2.28 7.05 -0.57
CA ARG A 13 -3.24 6.97 0.54
C ARG A 13 -4.15 5.77 0.46
N ARG A 14 -4.70 5.45 -0.72
CA ARG A 14 -5.55 4.26 -0.87
C ARG A 14 -4.80 2.98 -0.58
N TYR A 15 -3.59 2.84 -1.13
CA TYR A 15 -2.75 1.67 -0.88
C TYR A 15 -2.33 1.57 0.59
N ALA A 16 -1.88 2.67 1.20
CA ALA A 16 -1.52 2.70 2.62
C ALA A 16 -2.69 2.31 3.53
N ARG A 17 -3.91 2.81 3.26
CA ARG A 17 -5.11 2.44 4.02
C ARG A 17 -5.52 0.98 3.84
N ALA A 18 -5.21 0.40 2.69
CA ALA A 18 -5.46 -1.02 2.43
C ALA A 18 -4.44 -1.94 3.11
N LEU A 19 -3.22 -1.45 3.32
CA LEU A 19 -2.14 -2.16 4.03
C LEU A 19 -2.23 -2.00 5.56
N ALA A 20 -2.50 -0.79 6.03
CA ALA A 20 -2.50 -0.42 7.42
C ALA A 20 -3.81 -0.78 8.12
N ARG A 21 -3.72 -0.94 9.45
CA ARG A 21 -4.86 -1.36 10.27
C ARG A 21 -5.75 -0.19 10.69
N ASP A 22 -5.22 1.02 10.71
CA ASP A 22 -5.98 2.24 11.02
C ASP A 22 -5.59 3.42 10.13
N ILE A 23 -6.48 4.41 10.09
CA ILE A 23 -6.39 5.58 9.20
C ILE A 23 -5.21 6.47 9.60
N ALA A 24 -4.93 6.61 10.89
CA ALA A 24 -3.84 7.45 11.37
C ALA A 24 -2.49 6.86 10.95
N ALA A 25 -2.28 5.56 11.17
CA ALA A 25 -1.09 4.84 10.74
C ALA A 25 -0.93 4.87 9.21
N ALA A 26 -2.02 4.82 8.45
CA ALA A 26 -1.98 4.95 7.00
C ALA A 26 -1.53 6.34 6.55
N ASP A 27 -2.10 7.39 7.15
CA ASP A 27 -1.77 8.77 6.81
C ASP A 27 -0.32 9.11 7.23
N ASP A 28 0.14 8.63 8.39
CA ASP A 28 1.53 8.73 8.85
C ASP A 28 2.50 8.02 7.89
N LEU A 29 2.17 6.81 7.44
CA LEU A 29 2.95 6.06 6.46
C LEU A 29 3.11 6.83 5.14
N VAL A 30 2.04 7.50 4.68
CA VAL A 30 2.12 8.36 3.48
C VAL A 30 2.98 9.59 3.72
N GLN A 31 2.82 10.26 4.86
CA GLN A 31 3.61 11.44 5.21
C GLN A 31 5.11 11.12 5.22
N ASP A 32 5.49 10.03 5.88
CA ASP A 32 6.88 9.59 5.94
C ASP A 32 7.41 9.19 4.56
N CYS A 33 6.60 8.48 3.76
CA CYS A 33 6.95 8.13 2.39
C CYS A 33 7.27 9.38 1.57
N LEU A 34 6.40 10.40 1.61
CA LEU A 34 6.60 11.66 0.88
C LEU A 34 7.84 12.40 1.41
N THR A 35 8.04 12.47 2.72
CA THR A 35 9.22 13.09 3.33
C THR A 35 10.51 12.44 2.84
N ARG A 36 10.55 11.10 2.84
CA ARG A 36 11.69 10.31 2.33
C ARG A 36 11.88 10.49 0.84
N ALA A 37 10.82 10.46 0.05
CA ALA A 37 10.87 10.64 -1.39
C ALA A 37 11.43 12.02 -1.73
N LEU A 38 10.93 13.09 -1.10
CA LEU A 38 11.42 14.46 -1.27
C LEU A 38 12.91 14.58 -0.91
N GLY A 39 13.34 13.98 0.20
CA GLY A 39 14.76 13.95 0.58
C GLY A 39 15.66 13.16 -0.39
N LYS A 40 15.09 12.19 -1.11
CA LYS A 40 15.79 11.33 -2.08
C LYS A 40 15.55 11.72 -3.54
N LEU A 41 14.93 12.87 -3.82
CA LEU A 41 14.62 13.27 -5.20
C LEU A 41 15.84 13.32 -6.12
N HIS A 42 17.01 13.65 -5.56
CA HIS A 42 18.28 13.67 -6.29
C HIS A 42 18.75 12.28 -6.76
N LEU A 43 18.19 11.19 -6.22
CA LEU A 43 18.47 9.81 -6.63
C LEU A 43 17.47 9.30 -7.67
N TRP A 44 16.36 10.02 -7.90
CA TRP A 44 15.40 9.66 -8.92
C TRP A 44 15.97 9.92 -10.31
N GLN A 45 15.76 8.98 -11.22
CA GLN A 45 16.26 9.05 -12.59
C GLN A 45 15.13 9.45 -13.53
N ASP A 46 15.31 10.57 -14.23
CA ASP A 46 14.39 11.04 -15.26
C ASP A 46 14.09 9.95 -16.30
N GLY A 47 12.81 9.72 -16.58
CA GLY A 47 12.34 8.69 -17.52
C GLY A 47 12.03 7.34 -16.90
N THR A 48 12.33 7.13 -15.61
CA THR A 48 11.86 5.95 -14.85
C THR A 48 10.44 6.16 -14.32
N ASP A 49 9.75 5.06 -13.96
CA ASP A 49 8.40 5.13 -13.42
C ASP A 49 8.39 5.72 -12.00
N LEU A 50 8.01 7.00 -11.90
CA LEU A 50 7.88 7.71 -10.64
C LEU A 50 6.88 7.03 -9.69
N ARG A 51 5.79 6.49 -10.23
CA ARG A 51 4.76 5.83 -9.44
C ARG A 51 5.31 4.55 -8.84
N ALA A 52 5.94 3.69 -9.63
CA ALA A 52 6.60 2.48 -9.11
C ALA A 52 7.61 2.86 -8.01
N TRP A 53 8.46 3.86 -8.25
CA TRP A 53 9.45 4.33 -7.28
C TRP A 53 8.83 4.80 -5.94
N LEU A 54 7.76 5.60 -5.98
CA LEU A 54 7.06 6.05 -4.77
C LEU A 54 6.44 4.87 -4.00
N PHE A 55 5.84 3.92 -4.72
CA PHE A 55 5.26 2.73 -4.12
C PHE A 55 6.32 1.79 -3.53
N THR A 56 7.51 1.68 -4.14
CA THR A 56 8.66 0.97 -3.56
C THR A 56 9.06 1.59 -2.22
N ILE A 57 9.15 2.93 -2.13
CA ILE A 57 9.49 3.62 -0.87
C ILE A 57 8.44 3.32 0.20
N LEU A 58 7.16 3.47 -0.13
CA LEU A 58 6.05 3.24 0.80
C LEU A 58 5.99 1.79 1.28
N HIS A 59 6.09 0.83 0.36
CA HIS A 59 6.02 -0.59 0.69
C HIS A 59 7.19 -1.03 1.58
N ASN A 60 8.41 -0.62 1.25
CA ASN A 60 9.59 -0.91 2.05
C ASN A 60 9.48 -0.32 3.47
N GLN A 61 8.91 0.88 3.59
CA GLN A 61 8.64 1.46 4.91
C GLN A 61 7.65 0.62 5.71
N TYR A 62 6.53 0.24 5.09
CA TYR A 62 5.51 -0.60 5.74
C TYR A 62 6.07 -1.94 6.22
N VAL A 63 6.80 -2.66 5.37
CA VAL A 63 7.42 -3.95 5.74
C VAL A 63 8.37 -3.79 6.93
N ASN A 64 9.14 -2.70 6.97
CA ASN A 64 10.02 -2.42 8.11
C ASN A 64 9.24 -2.13 9.40
N GLN A 65 8.14 -1.37 9.33
CA GLN A 65 7.26 -1.12 10.47
C GLN A 65 6.63 -2.40 11.02
N VAL A 66 6.16 -3.29 10.14
CA VAL A 66 5.60 -4.60 10.54
C VAL A 66 6.68 -5.45 11.23
N ARG A 67 7.85 -5.62 10.60
CA ARG A 67 8.95 -6.41 11.15
C ARG A 67 9.41 -5.91 12.52
N ARG A 68 9.42 -4.58 12.71
CA ARG A 68 9.71 -3.95 14.00
C ARG A 68 8.62 -4.24 15.04
N SER A 69 7.35 -4.08 14.67
CA SER A 69 6.21 -4.32 15.57
C SER A 69 6.16 -5.76 16.08
N VAL A 70 6.45 -6.74 15.21
CA VAL A 70 6.54 -8.16 15.58
C VAL A 70 7.68 -8.40 16.58
N ARG A 71 8.84 -7.77 16.35
CA ARG A 71 10.02 -7.91 17.23
C ARG A 71 9.80 -7.29 18.61
N GLU A 72 9.10 -6.16 18.68
CA GLU A 72 8.85 -5.42 19.92
C GLU A 72 7.70 -6.02 20.74
N GLY A 73 7.06 -7.10 20.27
CA GLY A 73 6.01 -7.81 21.01
C GLY A 73 4.76 -6.96 21.23
N ALA A 74 4.54 -5.93 20.40
CA ALA A 74 3.39 -5.05 20.51
C ALA A 74 2.11 -5.90 20.45
N ALA A 75 1.37 -5.95 21.56
CA ALA A 75 0.10 -6.65 21.63
C ALA A 75 -0.84 -5.99 20.61
N VAL A 76 -1.11 -6.75 19.56
CA VAL A 76 -1.80 -6.25 18.37
C VAL A 76 -3.27 -6.07 18.71
N GLY A 77 -3.63 -4.88 19.21
CA GLY A 77 -5.01 -4.49 19.42
C GLY A 77 -5.79 -4.57 18.12
N LEU A 78 -6.92 -5.30 18.14
CA LEU A 78 -7.92 -5.32 17.07
C LEU A 78 -8.59 -3.94 17.04
N SER A 79 -7.96 -2.95 16.40
CA SER A 79 -8.64 -1.70 16.08
C SER A 79 -9.64 -1.97 14.96
N GLU A 80 -10.93 -1.88 15.28
CA GLU A 80 -12.01 -1.91 14.29
C GLU A 80 -11.87 -0.68 13.39
N THR A 81 -11.28 -0.87 12.22
CA THR A 81 -11.21 0.18 11.21
C THR A 81 -12.52 0.36 10.46
N GLU A 82 -12.83 1.61 10.13
CA GLU A 82 -13.80 1.93 9.09
C GLU A 82 -13.41 1.25 7.77
N PRO A 83 -14.39 0.76 6.98
CA PRO A 83 -14.06 -0.02 5.80
C PRO A 83 -13.57 0.86 4.64
N LEU A 84 -12.47 0.46 4.01
CA LEU A 84 -11.78 1.10 2.89
C LEU A 84 -12.68 1.30 1.66
N LEU A 85 -13.63 0.38 1.45
CA LEU A 85 -14.44 0.27 0.23
C LEU A 85 -15.81 0.96 0.34
N THR A 86 -16.08 1.69 1.43
CA THR A 86 -17.43 2.11 1.81
C THR A 86 -17.89 3.43 1.21
N ARG A 87 -17.95 3.51 -0.12
CA ARG A 87 -18.64 4.60 -0.83
C ARG A 87 -19.66 4.05 -1.83
N ALA A 88 -20.46 3.08 -1.41
CA ALA A 88 -21.58 2.55 -2.19
C ALA A 88 -22.92 3.00 -1.58
N PRO A 89 -23.86 3.58 -2.36
CA PRO A 89 -25.15 4.05 -1.86
C PRO A 89 -26.14 2.92 -1.48
N HIS A 90 -25.77 1.65 -1.68
CA HIS A 90 -26.64 0.49 -1.42
C HIS A 90 -26.09 -0.37 -0.28
N GLN A 91 -26.94 -0.61 0.73
CA GLN A 91 -26.57 -1.34 1.96
C GLN A 91 -26.07 -2.78 1.70
N GLY A 92 -26.58 -3.47 0.67
CA GLY A 92 -26.12 -4.82 0.29
C GLY A 92 -24.67 -4.84 -0.22
N LYS A 93 -24.34 -3.94 -1.16
CA LYS A 93 -22.96 -3.77 -1.66
C LYS A 93 -21.98 -3.38 -0.54
N ARG A 94 -22.48 -2.68 0.48
CA ARG A 94 -21.67 -2.29 1.65
C ARG A 94 -21.19 -3.51 2.44
N LEU A 95 -22.01 -4.55 2.58
CA LEU A 95 -21.66 -5.77 3.31
C LEU A 95 -20.62 -6.60 2.54
N GLU A 96 -20.85 -6.81 1.24
CA GLU A 96 -19.94 -7.55 0.36
C GLU A 96 -18.54 -6.93 0.32
N LEU A 97 -18.47 -5.60 0.24
CA LEU A 97 -17.21 -4.86 0.24
C LEU A 97 -16.47 -4.96 1.59
N ARG A 98 -17.20 -5.00 2.72
CA ARG A 98 -16.60 -5.23 4.05
C ARG A 98 -16.03 -6.64 4.17
N ASP A 99 -16.75 -7.64 3.66
CA ASP A 99 -16.28 -9.02 3.69
C ASP A 99 -15.07 -9.24 2.78
N LEU A 100 -15.04 -8.59 1.61
CA LEU A 100 -13.88 -8.57 0.72
C LEU A 100 -12.66 -7.95 1.42
N GLU A 101 -12.83 -6.78 2.04
CA GLU A 101 -11.74 -6.12 2.77
C GLU A 101 -11.22 -7.00 3.92
N ARG A 102 -12.12 -7.62 4.68
CA ARG A 102 -11.76 -8.55 5.76
C ARG A 102 -11.02 -9.77 5.22
N ALA A 103 -11.42 -10.31 4.07
CA ALA A 103 -10.74 -11.42 3.41
C ALA A 103 -9.32 -11.03 2.97
N ILE A 104 -9.16 -9.88 2.31
CA ILE A 104 -7.84 -9.36 1.90
C ILE A 104 -6.92 -9.17 3.10
N ARG A 105 -7.43 -8.69 4.24
CA ARG A 105 -6.63 -8.52 5.47
C ARG A 105 -6.12 -9.84 6.06
N LYS A 106 -6.80 -10.96 5.81
CA LYS A 106 -6.39 -12.30 6.28
C LYS A 106 -5.27 -12.91 5.45
N LEU A 107 -4.99 -12.37 4.27
CA LEU A 107 -3.93 -12.88 3.42
C LEU A 107 -2.54 -12.63 4.03
N PRO A 108 -1.57 -13.51 3.76
CA PRO A 108 -0.16 -13.22 3.95
C PRO A 108 0.20 -11.87 3.32
N GLU A 109 1.10 -11.13 3.95
CA GLU A 109 1.40 -9.74 3.57
C GLU A 109 1.87 -9.61 2.12
N GLU A 110 2.66 -10.59 1.68
CA GLU A 110 3.18 -10.68 0.32
C GLU A 110 2.08 -10.84 -0.73
N GLN A 111 1.08 -11.69 -0.47
CA GLN A 111 -0.07 -11.89 -1.36
C GLN A 111 -1.00 -10.67 -1.32
N ARG A 112 -1.22 -10.11 -0.12
CA ARG A 112 -2.00 -8.89 0.06
C ARG A 112 -1.42 -7.74 -0.75
N ALA A 113 -0.11 -7.54 -0.71
CA ALA A 113 0.56 -6.48 -1.48
C ALA A 113 0.35 -6.63 -2.99
N VAL A 114 0.53 -7.85 -3.53
CA VAL A 114 0.30 -8.13 -4.96
C VAL A 114 -1.14 -7.82 -5.36
N ILE A 115 -2.13 -8.35 -4.63
CA ILE A 115 -3.56 -8.13 -4.93
C ILE A 115 -3.93 -6.65 -4.88
N LEU A 116 -3.39 -5.89 -3.93
CA LEU A 116 -3.65 -4.46 -3.83
C LEU A 116 -2.99 -3.67 -4.98
N LEU A 117 -1.72 -3.95 -5.29
CA LEU A 117 -1.02 -3.22 -6.36
C LEU A 117 -1.66 -3.48 -7.74
N VAL A 118 -2.04 -4.73 -8.01
CA VAL A 118 -2.72 -5.10 -9.27
C VAL A 118 -4.19 -4.69 -9.25
N GLY A 119 -4.95 -5.15 -8.27
CA GLY A 119 -6.41 -5.06 -8.27
C GLY A 119 -6.96 -3.70 -7.82
N LEU A 120 -6.30 -3.03 -6.85
CA LEU A 120 -6.73 -1.70 -6.39
C LEU A 120 -6.08 -0.60 -7.24
N GLU A 121 -4.79 -0.74 -7.49
CA GLU A 121 -4.01 0.31 -8.14
C GLU A 121 -3.87 0.12 -9.65
N GLY A 122 -4.18 -1.05 -10.20
CA GLY A 122 -4.14 -1.29 -11.65
C GLY A 122 -2.73 -1.31 -12.21
N MET A 123 -1.74 -1.65 -11.39
CA MET A 123 -0.35 -1.83 -11.84
C MET A 123 -0.20 -3.11 -12.64
N ARG A 124 0.66 -3.05 -13.66
CA ARG A 124 1.10 -4.23 -14.42
C ARG A 124 2.02 -5.09 -13.57
N TYR A 125 2.12 -6.38 -13.89
CA TYR A 125 2.93 -7.31 -13.10
C TYR A 125 4.41 -6.92 -13.03
N GLU A 126 4.94 -6.31 -14.08
CA GLU A 126 6.30 -5.80 -14.14
C GLU A 126 6.51 -4.64 -13.15
N GLU A 127 5.56 -3.70 -13.07
CA GLU A 127 5.60 -2.60 -12.10
C GLU A 127 5.47 -3.11 -10.66
N VAL A 128 4.62 -4.13 -10.43
CA VAL A 128 4.49 -4.77 -9.13
C VAL A 128 5.78 -5.49 -8.72
N ALA A 129 6.45 -6.15 -9.66
CA ALA A 129 7.74 -6.79 -9.43
C ALA A 129 8.80 -5.78 -8.99
N GLU A 130 8.84 -4.60 -9.63
CA GLU A 130 9.72 -3.48 -9.25
C GLU A 130 9.38 -2.92 -7.87
N VAL A 131 8.09 -2.73 -7.56
CA VAL A 131 7.64 -2.22 -6.26
C VAL A 131 8.02 -3.14 -5.11
N LEU A 132 7.87 -4.45 -5.33
CA LEU A 132 8.08 -5.48 -4.31
C LEU A 132 9.50 -6.05 -4.28
N ASP A 133 10.35 -5.64 -5.22
CA ASP A 133 11.72 -6.16 -5.41
C ASP A 133 11.75 -7.70 -5.50
N VAL A 134 10.90 -8.26 -6.38
CA VAL A 134 10.80 -9.71 -6.63
C VAL A 134 10.71 -10.01 -8.12
N PRO A 135 11.05 -11.23 -8.57
CA PRO A 135 10.83 -11.61 -9.96
C PRO A 135 9.35 -11.54 -10.38
N VAL A 136 9.08 -11.15 -11.63
CA VAL A 136 7.70 -11.12 -12.17
C VAL A 136 7.00 -12.49 -12.10
N GLY A 137 7.76 -13.58 -12.20
CA GLY A 137 7.24 -14.94 -12.00
C GLY A 137 6.70 -15.17 -10.58
N THR A 138 7.33 -14.57 -9.58
CA THR A 138 6.88 -14.63 -8.17
C THR A 138 5.58 -13.86 -7.99
N VAL A 139 5.42 -12.71 -8.65
CA VAL A 139 4.17 -11.93 -8.65
C VAL A 139 3.02 -12.78 -9.19
N ARG A 140 3.22 -13.51 -10.30
CA ARG A 140 2.19 -14.38 -10.92
C ARG A 140 1.79 -15.58 -10.07
N SER A 141 2.69 -16.07 -9.21
CA SER A 141 2.45 -17.23 -8.35
C SER A 141 1.79 -16.91 -7.00
N ARG A 142 1.78 -15.64 -6.61
CA ARG A 142 1.18 -15.13 -5.36
C ARG A 142 -0.28 -14.77 -5.57
#